data_AF-A0A843JSJ5-F1
#
_entry.id   AF-A0A843JSJ5-F1
#
_cell.length_a   1.000
_cell.length_b   1.000
_cell.length_c   1.000
_cell.angle_alpha   90.00
_cell.angle_beta   90.00
_cell.angle_gamma   90.00
#
_symmetry.space_group_name_H-M   'P 1'
#
loop_
_entity.id
_entity.type
_entity.pdbx_description
1 polymer ?
#
loop_
_entity_poly.entity_id
_entity_poly.type
_entity_poly.pdbx_seq_one_letter_code
_entity_poly.pdbx_strand_id
1 'polypeptide(L)'
;GLLWSMVIVLIIPLVASIAVKALMSKVKVVGSFGEGITTNGDNLQLFFLCIAIAAMFASQSAELLNNLELFAMLIIPLLAFFLVNYLVATSVSRLSGFDYKDTTSLVFTSMARNSPLSLAIAVAAFPDATLLLLVLVIAPLIELPVLSITAGYRLRKIEGPDGP
;
A
#
# COMPACT_ATOMS: atom_id res chain seq x y z
N GLY A 1 13.60 -19.79 3.62
CA GLY A 1 12.66 -20.05 2.51
C GLY A 1 11.54 -19.01 2.56
N LEU A 2 10.95 -18.67 1.41
CA LEU A 2 10.01 -17.54 1.28
C LEU A 2 8.85 -17.59 2.29
N LEU A 3 8.28 -18.78 2.52
CA LEU A 3 7.22 -19.01 3.51
C LEU A 3 7.65 -18.66 4.94
N TRP A 4 8.91 -18.93 5.29
CA TRP A 4 9.46 -18.63 6.61
C TRP A 4 9.61 -17.11 6.80
N SER A 5 10.08 -16.40 5.77
CA SER A 5 10.18 -14.94 5.77
C SER A 5 8.79 -14.30 5.91
N MET A 6 7.76 -14.86 5.25
CA MET A 6 6.37 -14.41 5.41
C MET A 6 5.87 -14.60 6.84
N VAL A 7 6.14 -15.74 7.47
CA VAL A 7 5.73 -15.98 8.87
C VAL A 7 6.39 -14.98 9.81
N ILE A 8 7.69 -14.73 9.65
CA ILE A 8 8.40 -13.78 10.52
C ILE A 8 7.90 -12.35 10.33
N VAL A 9 7.74 -11.91 9.07
CA VAL A 9 7.36 -10.53 8.75
C VAL A 9 5.89 -10.24 9.01
N LEU A 10 5.01 -11.24 8.89
CA LEU A 10 3.57 -11.06 9.04
C LEU A 10 3.03 -11.56 10.38
N ILE A 11 3.31 -12.81 10.75
CA ILE A 11 2.66 -13.46 11.90
C ILE A 11 3.22 -12.91 13.21
N ILE A 12 4.52 -12.65 13.31
CA ILE A 12 5.11 -12.11 14.55
C ILE A 12 4.56 -10.71 14.86
N PRO A 13 4.59 -9.72 13.95
CA PRO A 13 4.00 -8.41 14.21
C PRO A 13 2.50 -8.46 14.45
N LEU A 14 1.78 -9.35 13.76
CA LEU A 14 0.34 -9.53 13.95
C LEU A 14 0.02 -10.03 15.37
N VAL A 15 0.69 -11.10 15.81
CA VAL A 15 0.50 -11.66 17.16
C VAL A 15 0.93 -10.66 18.22
N ALA A 16 2.05 -9.96 18.01
CA ALA A 16 2.50 -8.90 18.91
C ALA A 16 1.47 -7.76 19.00
N SER A 17 0.91 -7.32 17.88
CA SER A 17 -0.14 -6.28 17.84
C SER A 17 -1.39 -6.71 18.61
N ILE A 18 -1.86 -7.96 18.41
CA ILE A 18 -3.00 -8.52 19.14
C ILE A 18 -2.70 -8.60 20.64
N ALA A 19 -1.51 -9.04 21.04
CA ALA A 19 -1.11 -9.12 22.43
C ALA A 19 -1.03 -7.74 23.10
N VAL A 20 -0.45 -6.75 22.42
CA VAL A 20 -0.40 -5.36 22.89
C VAL A 20 -1.82 -4.81 23.05
N LYS A 21 -2.70 -5.03 22.07
CA LYS A 21 -4.10 -4.58 22.13
C LYS A 21 -4.86 -5.24 23.29
N ALA A 22 -4.66 -6.54 23.50
CA ALA A 22 -5.26 -7.28 24.61
C ALA A 22 -4.75 -6.77 25.98
N LEU A 23 -3.46 -6.50 26.11
CA LEU A 23 -2.86 -5.95 27.32
C LEU A 23 -3.37 -4.53 27.62
N MET A 24 -3.40 -3.66 26.61
CA MET A 24 -3.94 -2.30 26.73
C MET A 24 -5.45 -2.27 27.00
N SER A 25 -6.22 -3.28 26.58
CA SER A 25 -7.64 -3.36 26.92
C SER A 25 -7.89 -3.74 28.39
N LYS A 26 -6.93 -4.42 29.03
CA LYS A 26 -7.00 -4.84 30.44
C LYS A 26 -6.49 -3.77 31.40
N VAL A 27 -5.43 -3.05 31.02
CA VAL A 27 -4.99 -1.87 31.75
C VAL A 27 -5.95 -0.75 31.36
N LYS A 28 -6.82 -0.32 32.28
CA LYS A 28 -7.81 0.74 32.07
C LYS A 28 -7.13 2.10 31.86
N VAL A 29 -6.26 2.23 30.85
CA VAL A 29 -5.68 3.49 30.34
C VAL A 29 -6.76 4.17 29.51
N VAL A 30 -7.87 4.47 30.17
CA VAL A 30 -8.98 5.23 29.61
C VAL A 30 -8.64 6.69 29.82
N GLY A 31 -8.44 7.40 28.71
CA GLY A 31 -8.60 8.85 28.71
C GLY A 31 -7.78 9.63 27.69
N SER A 32 -6.64 9.12 27.19
CA SER A 32 -5.84 9.90 26.24
C SER A 32 -4.90 9.09 25.33
N PHE A 33 -4.27 8.01 25.83
CA PHE A 33 -3.25 7.29 25.05
C PHE A 33 -3.84 6.34 23.99
N GLY A 34 -4.94 5.65 24.30
CA GLY A 34 -5.62 4.75 23.36
C GLY A 34 -6.24 5.47 22.16
N GLU A 35 -6.82 6.65 22.36
CA GLU A 35 -7.41 7.47 21.30
C GLU A 35 -6.34 8.14 20.42
N GLY A 36 -5.19 8.52 20.99
CA GLY A 36 -4.08 9.09 20.24
C GLY A 36 -3.48 8.10 19.21
N ILE A 37 -3.41 6.81 19.55
CA ILE A 37 -2.90 5.76 18.66
C ILE A 37 -3.88 5.48 17.51
N THR A 38 -5.19 5.46 17.79
CA THR A 38 -6.20 5.18 16.75
C THR A 38 -6.42 6.34 15.81
N THR A 39 -6.25 7.59 16.28
CA THR A 39 -6.55 8.79 15.48
C THR A 39 -5.35 9.25 14.64
N ASN A 40 -4.12 8.98 15.09
CA ASN A 40 -2.89 9.40 14.39
C ASN A 40 -2.12 8.26 13.71
N GLY A 41 -2.60 7.02 13.78
CA GLY A 41 -1.90 5.85 13.24
C GLY A 41 -1.55 5.99 11.74
N ASP A 42 -2.50 6.47 10.94
CA ASP A 42 -2.33 6.63 9.49
C ASP A 42 -1.26 7.69 9.15
N ASN A 43 -1.26 8.82 9.87
CA ASN A 43 -0.25 9.86 9.70
C ASN A 43 1.15 9.36 10.05
N LEU A 44 1.26 8.53 11.09
CA LEU A 44 2.53 7.95 11.52
C LEU A 44 3.06 6.93 10.50
N GLN A 45 2.18 6.09 9.94
CA GLN A 45 2.54 5.16 8.88
C GLN A 45 3.06 5.89 7.64
N LEU A 46 2.34 6.92 7.19
CA LEU A 46 2.78 7.75 6.05
C LEU A 46 4.13 8.40 6.33
N PHE A 47 4.33 8.92 7.55
CA PHE A 47 5.59 9.53 7.96
C PHE A 47 6.76 8.54 7.91
N PHE A 48 6.62 7.35 8.50
CA PHE A 48 7.65 6.31 8.43
C PHE A 48 7.91 5.83 7.00
N LEU A 49 6.86 5.74 6.17
CA LEU A 49 7.01 5.41 4.76
C LEU A 49 7.85 6.48 4.03
N CYS A 50 7.53 7.76 4.21
CA CYS A 50 8.30 8.87 3.64
C CYS A 50 9.76 8.85 4.08
N ILE A 51 10.03 8.59 5.37
CA ILE A 51 11.40 8.44 5.88
C ILE A 51 12.10 7.25 5.23
N ALA A 52 11.45 6.09 5.11
CA ALA A 52 12.03 4.90 4.49
C ALA A 52 12.37 5.15 3.01
N ILE A 53 11.49 5.84 2.28
CA ILE A 53 11.73 6.28 0.91
C ILE A 53 12.95 7.20 0.86
N ALA A 54 12.97 8.26 1.66
CA ALA A 54 14.08 9.21 1.72
C ALA A 54 15.42 8.54 2.06
N ALA A 55 15.43 7.63 3.04
CA ALA A 55 16.62 6.89 3.44
C ALA A 55 17.16 5.98 2.33
N MET A 56 16.27 5.28 1.62
CA MET A 56 16.66 4.43 0.49
C MET A 56 17.21 5.23 -0.68
N PHE A 57 16.58 6.36 -1.04
CA PHE A 57 17.12 7.27 -2.05
C PHE A 57 18.49 7.83 -1.64
N ALA A 58 18.66 8.23 -0.37
CA ALA A 58 19.94 8.69 0.13
C ALA A 58 21.03 7.60 0.04
N SER A 59 20.67 6.36 0.39
CA SER A 59 21.61 5.23 0.41
C SER A 59 21.92 4.63 -0.98
N GLN A 60 21.01 4.72 -1.94
CA GLN A 60 21.11 4.02 -3.23
C GLN A 60 20.94 4.96 -4.45
N SER A 61 21.15 6.26 -4.27
CA SER A 61 21.01 7.28 -5.33
C SER A 61 21.88 6.99 -6.56
N ALA A 62 23.13 6.55 -6.38
CA ALA A 62 24.01 6.20 -7.49
C ALA A 62 23.46 5.02 -8.32
N GLU A 63 22.97 3.97 -7.65
CA GLU A 63 22.40 2.79 -8.30
C GLU A 63 21.12 3.15 -9.06
N LEU A 64 20.29 4.04 -8.50
CA LEU A 64 19.10 4.56 -9.15
C LEU A 64 19.44 5.31 -10.45
N LEU A 65 20.41 6.22 -10.40
CA LEU A 65 20.79 7.05 -11.54
C LEU A 65 21.44 6.21 -12.65
N ASN A 66 22.22 5.20 -12.29
CA ASN A 66 22.86 4.30 -13.25
C ASN A 66 21.86 3.38 -13.96
N ASN A 67 20.70 3.10 -13.36
CA ASN A 67 19.70 2.17 -13.87
C ASN A 67 18.37 2.85 -14.26
N LEU A 68 18.39 4.17 -14.52
CA LEU A 68 17.17 4.95 -14.74
C LEU A 68 16.29 4.41 -15.87
N GLU A 69 16.90 3.88 -16.93
CA GLU A 69 16.21 3.22 -18.04
C GLU A 69 15.42 1.99 -17.58
N LEU A 70 16.00 1.15 -16.71
CA LEU A 70 15.31 -0.01 -16.14
C LEU A 70 14.13 0.43 -15.27
N PHE A 71 14.30 1.48 -14.45
CA PHE A 71 13.20 2.02 -13.66
C PHE A 71 12.06 2.55 -14.53
N ALA A 72 12.39 3.28 -15.61
CA ALA A 72 11.40 3.77 -16.56
C ALA A 72 10.64 2.61 -17.23
N MET A 73 11.35 1.54 -17.59
CA MET A 73 10.73 0.34 -18.16
C MET A 73 9.80 -0.37 -17.18
N LEU A 74 10.09 -0.33 -15.87
CA LEU A 74 9.27 -0.92 -14.81
C LEU A 74 8.00 -0.13 -14.48
N ILE A 75 7.94 1.16 -14.85
CA ILE A 75 6.70 1.94 -14.72
C ILE A 75 5.60 1.36 -15.61
N ILE A 76 5.94 0.87 -16.80
CA ILE A 76 4.99 0.30 -17.76
C ILE A 76 4.20 -0.89 -17.18
N PRO A 77 4.83 -1.98 -16.69
CA PRO A 77 4.10 -3.09 -16.08
C PRO A 77 3.38 -2.68 -14.80
N LEU A 78 3.90 -1.70 -14.05
CA LEU A 78 3.22 -1.20 -12.85
C LEU A 78 1.92 -0.46 -13.19
N LEU A 79 1.94 0.42 -14.20
CA LEU A 79 0.73 1.09 -14.69
C LEU A 79 -0.24 0.09 -15.31
N ALA A 80 0.27 -0.89 -16.07
CA ALA A 80 -0.55 -1.96 -16.63
C ALA A 80 -1.25 -2.76 -15.52
N PHE A 81 -0.56 -3.08 -14.42
CA PHE A 81 -1.16 -3.74 -13.25
C PHE A 81 -2.35 -2.95 -12.70
N PHE A 82 -2.20 -1.64 -12.49
CA PHE A 82 -3.29 -0.81 -11.98
C PHE A 82 -4.46 -0.71 -12.97
N LEU A 83 -4.16 -0.51 -14.26
CA LEU A 83 -5.17 -0.42 -15.31
C LEU A 83 -5.95 -1.73 -15.44
N VAL A 84 -5.25 -2.87 -15.48
CA VAL A 84 -5.88 -4.20 -15.58
C VAL A 84 -6.75 -4.45 -14.36
N ASN A 85 -6.26 -4.22 -13.13
CA ASN A 85 -7.07 -4.44 -11.93
C ASN A 85 -8.29 -3.52 -11.88
N TYR A 86 -8.15 -2.26 -12.29
CA TYR A 86 -9.28 -1.35 -12.40
C TYR A 86 -10.35 -1.87 -13.38
N LEU A 87 -9.93 -2.33 -14.57
CA LEU A 87 -10.84 -2.85 -15.59
C LEU A 87 -11.50 -4.15 -15.14
N VAL A 88 -10.73 -5.08 -14.58
CA VAL A 88 -11.24 -6.36 -14.06
C VAL A 88 -12.24 -6.11 -12.95
N ALA A 89 -11.89 -5.34 -11.92
CA ALA A 89 -12.79 -5.07 -10.79
C ALA A 89 -14.07 -4.36 -11.23
N THR A 90 -13.96 -3.38 -12.15
CA THR A 90 -15.15 -2.69 -12.70
C THR A 90 -16.01 -3.61 -13.57
N SER A 91 -15.41 -4.53 -14.33
CA SER A 91 -16.16 -5.46 -15.17
C SER A 91 -16.87 -6.51 -14.32
N VAL A 92 -16.17 -7.06 -13.32
CA VAL A 92 -16.74 -8.01 -12.37
C VAL A 92 -17.87 -7.38 -11.58
N SER A 93 -17.72 -6.14 -11.10
CA SER A 93 -18.79 -5.47 -10.34
C SER A 93 -20.06 -5.26 -11.17
N ARG A 94 -19.91 -4.90 -12.46
CA ARG A 94 -21.03 -4.75 -13.40
C ARG A 94 -21.73 -6.07 -13.68
N LEU A 95 -20.97 -7.14 -13.91
CA LEU A 95 -21.52 -8.47 -14.15
C LEU A 95 -22.26 -9.02 -12.92
N SER A 96 -21.78 -8.67 -11.72
CA SER A 96 -22.39 -9.05 -10.44
C SER A 96 -23.54 -8.13 -10.00
N GLY A 97 -23.86 -7.07 -10.75
CA GLY A 97 -24.95 -6.15 -10.42
C GLY A 97 -24.72 -5.28 -9.19
N PHE A 98 -23.45 -5.00 -8.84
CA PHE A 98 -23.12 -4.19 -7.66
C PHE A 98 -23.53 -2.73 -7.86
N ASP A 99 -23.96 -2.08 -6.77
CA ASP A 99 -24.21 -0.65 -6.77
C ASP A 99 -22.89 0.14 -6.94
N TYR A 100 -22.99 1.46 -7.06
CA TYR A 100 -21.82 2.30 -7.29
C TYR A 100 -20.83 2.29 -6.10
N LYS A 101 -21.34 2.20 -4.88
CA LYS A 101 -20.52 2.23 -3.65
C LYS A 101 -19.74 0.93 -3.53
N ASP A 102 -20.39 -0.21 -3.72
CA ASP A 102 -19.80 -1.54 -3.71
C ASP A 102 -18.81 -1.72 -4.85
N THR A 103 -19.15 -1.23 -6.05
CA THR A 103 -18.22 -1.18 -7.18
C THR A 103 -16.96 -0.37 -6.84
N THR A 104 -17.12 0.80 -6.23
CA THR A 104 -15.99 1.66 -5.87
C THR A 104 -15.13 0.98 -4.80
N SER A 105 -15.74 0.39 -3.78
CA SER A 105 -15.06 -0.39 -2.75
C SER A 105 -14.26 -1.56 -3.35
N LEU A 106 -14.84 -2.31 -4.28
CA LEU A 106 -14.18 -3.44 -4.95
C LEU A 106 -12.99 -2.97 -5.79
N VAL A 107 -13.14 -1.88 -6.54
CA VAL A 107 -12.06 -1.30 -7.35
C VAL A 107 -10.90 -0.86 -6.46
N PHE A 108 -11.18 -0.11 -5.39
CA PHE A 108 -10.12 0.32 -4.47
C PHE A 108 -9.46 -0.85 -3.76
N THR A 109 -10.23 -1.85 -3.33
CA THR A 109 -9.67 -3.05 -2.68
C THR A 109 -8.78 -3.85 -3.65
N SER A 110 -9.16 -3.94 -4.93
CA SER A 110 -8.38 -4.67 -5.94
C SER A 110 -7.13 -3.93 -6.37
N MET A 111 -7.16 -2.59 -6.35
CA MET A 111 -6.00 -1.75 -6.70
C MET A 111 -5.07 -1.51 -5.52
N ALA A 112 -5.60 -1.44 -4.29
CA ALA A 112 -4.83 -1.16 -3.09
C ALA A 112 -3.84 -2.29 -2.82
N ARG A 113 -2.56 -1.97 -2.84
CA ARG A 113 -1.51 -2.91 -2.49
C ARG A 113 -1.02 -2.61 -1.08
N ASN A 114 -0.50 -3.63 -0.43
CA ASN A 114 0.28 -3.43 0.78
C ASN A 114 1.77 -3.34 0.41
N SER A 115 2.16 -2.21 -0.17
CA SER A 115 3.54 -1.97 -0.60
C SER A 115 4.56 -2.08 0.56
N PRO A 116 4.31 -1.55 1.78
CA PRO A 116 5.20 -1.77 2.92
C PRO A 116 5.40 -3.25 3.30
N LEU A 117 4.33 -4.05 3.33
CA LEU A 117 4.44 -5.48 3.59
C LEU A 117 5.18 -6.21 2.48
N SER A 118 4.91 -5.85 1.22
CA SER A 118 5.61 -6.42 0.06
C SER A 118 7.12 -6.15 0.14
N LEU A 119 7.51 -4.94 0.54
CA LEU A 119 8.91 -4.59 0.75
C LEU A 119 9.53 -5.41 1.89
N ALA A 120 8.85 -5.53 3.02
CA ALA A 120 9.35 -6.30 4.16
C ALA A 120 9.58 -7.78 3.82
N ILE A 121 8.67 -8.40 3.05
CA ILE A 121 8.84 -9.77 2.54
C ILE A 121 10.02 -9.84 1.56
N ALA A 122 10.14 -8.86 0.65
CA ALA A 122 11.22 -8.83 -0.32
C ALA A 122 12.61 -8.69 0.34
N VAL A 123 12.76 -7.80 1.32
CA VAL A 123 14.02 -7.67 2.11
C VAL A 123 14.35 -8.99 2.80
N ALA A 124 13.36 -9.66 3.38
CA ALA A 124 13.56 -10.91 4.10
C ALA A 124 13.78 -12.13 3.19
N ALA A 125 13.40 -12.08 1.92
CA ALA A 125 13.52 -13.18 0.97
C ALA A 125 14.68 -13.01 -0.02
N PHE A 126 15.00 -11.78 -0.37
CA PHE A 126 15.98 -11.41 -1.40
C PHE A 126 16.87 -10.24 -0.92
N PRO A 127 17.68 -10.46 0.14
CA PRO A 127 18.49 -9.40 0.73
C PRO A 127 19.51 -8.80 -0.25
N ASP A 128 20.02 -9.62 -1.18
CA ASP A 128 21.03 -9.20 -2.16
C ASP A 128 20.44 -8.57 -3.43
N ALA A 129 19.11 -8.54 -3.56
CA ALA A 129 18.42 -8.01 -4.74
C ALA A 129 18.19 -6.49 -4.62
N THR A 130 19.27 -5.72 -4.51
CA THR A 130 19.24 -4.27 -4.24
C THR A 130 18.34 -3.50 -5.22
N LEU A 131 18.42 -3.77 -6.52
CA LEU A 131 17.57 -3.13 -7.53
C LEU A 131 16.08 -3.41 -7.32
N LEU A 132 15.72 -4.65 -6.97
CA LEU A 132 14.34 -5.03 -6.68
C LEU A 132 13.82 -4.30 -5.44
N LEU A 133 14.63 -4.21 -4.38
CA LEU A 133 14.27 -3.51 -3.15
C LEU A 133 14.06 -2.01 -3.41
N LEU A 134 14.93 -1.40 -4.22
CA LEU A 134 14.82 0.01 -4.60
C LEU A 134 13.53 0.30 -5.37
N VAL A 135 13.16 -0.56 -6.34
CA VAL A 135 11.89 -0.46 -7.09
C VAL A 135 10.68 -0.53 -6.17
N LEU A 136 10.67 -1.46 -5.22
CA LEU A 136 9.58 -1.63 -4.26
C LEU A 136 9.39 -0.42 -3.35
N VAL A 137 10.49 0.23 -2.96
CA VAL A 137 10.45 1.43 -2.13
C VAL A 137 9.89 2.62 -2.91
N ILE A 138 10.15 2.69 -4.21
CA ILE A 138 9.70 3.80 -5.08
C ILE A 138 8.26 3.62 -5.55
N ALA A 139 7.76 2.37 -5.60
CA ALA A 139 6.41 2.06 -6.07
C ALA A 139 5.28 2.93 -5.46
N PRO A 140 5.30 3.28 -4.15
CA PRO A 140 4.33 4.21 -3.55
C PRO A 140 4.23 5.57 -4.25
N LEU A 141 5.32 6.07 -4.85
CA LEU A 141 5.33 7.33 -5.60
C LEU A 141 4.46 7.29 -6.86
N ILE A 142 4.23 6.10 -7.42
CA ILE A 142 3.31 5.88 -8.55
C ILE A 142 1.92 5.45 -8.04
N GLU A 143 1.88 4.59 -7.03
CA GLU A 143 0.64 4.06 -6.45
C GLU A 143 -0.27 5.16 -5.90
N LEU A 144 0.26 6.07 -5.09
CA LEU A 144 -0.55 7.11 -4.44
C LEU A 144 -1.20 8.08 -5.45
N PRO A 145 -0.50 8.60 -6.49
CA PRO A 145 -1.14 9.38 -7.54
C PRO A 145 -2.21 8.62 -8.31
N VAL A 146 -1.96 7.36 -8.68
CA VAL A 146 -2.93 6.54 -9.45
C VAL A 146 -4.22 6.34 -8.65
N LEU A 147 -4.10 6.02 -7.35
CA LEU A 147 -5.25 5.89 -6.47
C LEU A 147 -5.99 7.22 -6.28
N SER A 148 -5.25 8.34 -6.12
CA SER A 148 -5.82 9.68 -5.98
C SER A 148 -6.59 10.12 -7.24
N ILE A 149 -6.04 9.89 -8.43
CA ILE A 149 -6.71 10.17 -9.71
C ILE A 149 -7.97 9.31 -9.85
N THR A 150 -7.89 8.03 -9.51
CA THR A 150 -9.05 7.12 -9.56
C THR A 150 -10.14 7.57 -8.58
N ALA A 151 -9.75 8.02 -7.38
CA ALA A 151 -10.67 8.55 -6.38
C ALA A 151 -11.35 9.81 -6.88
N GLY A 152 -10.59 10.78 -7.41
CA GLY A 152 -11.14 12.00 -7.98
C GLY A 152 -12.09 11.73 -9.14
N TYR A 153 -11.75 10.80 -10.04
CA TYR A 153 -12.62 10.39 -11.14
C TYR A 153 -13.94 9.79 -10.62
N ARG A 154 -13.88 8.93 -9.61
CA ARG A 154 -15.06 8.28 -9.05
C ARG A 154 -15.92 9.21 -8.20
N LEU A 155 -15.33 10.14 -7.44
CA LEU A 155 -16.08 11.13 -6.65
C LEU A 155 -16.85 12.10 -7.54
N ARG A 156 -16.23 12.60 -8.61
CA ARG A 156 -16.92 13.48 -9.59
C ARG A 156 -18.16 12.84 -10.21
N LYS A 157 -18.19 11.51 -10.31
CA LYS A 157 -19.34 10.78 -10.84
C LYS A 157 -20.46 10.59 -9.83
N ILE A 158 -20.17 10.66 -8.53
CA ILE A 158 -21.18 10.72 -7.46
C ILE A 158 -21.79 12.12 -7.41
N GLU A 159 -20.95 13.15 -7.52
CA GLU A 159 -21.35 14.56 -7.34
C GLU A 159 -21.88 15.23 -8.63
N GLY A 160 -21.80 14.54 -9.78
CA GLY A 160 -22.25 15.04 -11.08
C GLY A 160 -23.78 14.99 -11.29
N PRO A 161 -24.31 15.65 -12.33
CA PRO A 161 -25.75 15.71 -12.61
C PRO A 161 -26.41 14.35 -12.90
N ASP A 162 -25.61 13.33 -13.24
CA ASP A 162 -26.03 11.95 -13.49
C ASP A 162 -25.63 11.01 -12.32
N GLY A 163 -25.47 11.53 -11.11
CA GLY A 163 -25.15 10.73 -9.92
C GLY A 163 -26.22 9.66 -9.64
N PRO A 164 -25.82 8.46 -9.17
CA PRO A 164 -26.78 7.39 -8.81
C PRO A 164 -27.64 7.74 -7.59
#